data_AF-A0A2V7J4A5-F1
#
_entry.id   AF-A0A2V7J4A5-F1
#
_cell.length_a   1.000
_cell.length_b   1.000
_cell.length_c   1.000
_cell.angle_alpha   90.00
_cell.angle_beta   90.00
_cell.angle_gamma   90.00
#
_symmetry.space_group_name_H-M   'P 1'
#
loop_
_entity.id
_entity.type
_entity.pdbx_description
1 polymer ?
#
loop_
_entity_poly.entity_id
_entity_poly.type
_entity_poly.pdbx_seq_one_letter_code
_entity_poly.pdbx_strand_id
1 'polypeptide(L)'
;MLRLPFVLLALLLSAPARQTGPLQGTWELTRIFRPGPAPATRAVPIDSTVYLRITLETHPGDWISGRLYRRYHGEPERSKVEGGPLGRTGRYIIGVELDKPASAKARTAAWLVGDTLRFGTSLVPDADSLEFRRIGADAPYPATVTEVVTVQ
;
A
#
# COMPACT_ATOMS: atom_id res chain seq x y z
N MET A 1 -15.58 50.17 0.18
CA MET A 1 -14.61 49.64 -0.79
C MET A 1 -13.82 48.52 -0.12
N LEU A 2 -14.28 47.28 -0.30
CA LEU A 2 -13.64 46.09 0.29
C LEU A 2 -12.31 45.85 -0.45
N ARG A 3 -11.20 45.93 0.26
CA ARG A 3 -9.85 45.87 -0.32
C ARG A 3 -9.62 44.49 -0.94
N LEU A 4 -9.50 44.45 -2.27
CA LEU A 4 -9.10 43.29 -3.09
C LEU A 4 -8.05 42.35 -2.45
N PRO A 5 -7.00 42.83 -1.74
CA PRO A 5 -6.04 41.94 -1.07
C PRO A 5 -6.62 41.08 0.06
N PHE A 6 -7.69 41.54 0.72
CA PHE A 6 -8.30 40.82 1.84
C PHE A 6 -9.14 39.63 1.37
N VAL A 7 -9.75 39.74 0.18
CA VAL A 7 -10.54 38.67 -0.44
C VAL A 7 -9.63 37.54 -0.94
N LEU A 8 -8.45 37.87 -1.49
CA LEU A 8 -7.47 36.87 -1.91
C LEU A 8 -6.88 36.10 -0.73
N LEU A 9 -6.58 36.77 0.38
CA LEU A 9 -6.06 36.13 1.59
C LEU A 9 -7.12 35.21 2.23
N ALA A 10 -8.39 35.63 2.25
CA ALA A 10 -9.48 34.80 2.73
C ALA A 10 -9.70 33.56 1.85
N LEU A 11 -9.55 33.67 0.52
CA LEU A 11 -9.63 32.52 -0.41
C LEU A 11 -8.46 31.53 -0.25
N LEU A 12 -7.25 32.02 0.06
CA LEU A 12 -6.09 31.17 0.32
C LEU A 12 -6.18 30.46 1.68
N LEU A 13 -6.83 31.07 2.69
CA LEU A 13 -7.08 30.49 4.01
C LEU A 13 -8.31 29.57 4.05
N SER A 14 -9.23 29.69 3.08
CA SER A 14 -10.45 28.87 2.97
C SER A 14 -10.31 27.75 1.94
N ALA A 15 -9.17 27.64 1.26
CA ALA A 15 -8.83 26.42 0.54
C ALA A 15 -8.72 25.29 1.60
N PRO A 16 -9.62 24.29 1.60
CA PRO A 16 -9.40 23.13 2.44
C PRO A 16 -8.05 22.57 2.02
N ALA A 17 -7.08 22.55 2.95
CA ALA A 17 -5.89 21.75 2.77
C ALA A 17 -6.42 20.38 2.40
N ARG A 18 -6.16 19.96 1.15
CA ARG A 18 -6.59 18.65 0.65
C ARG A 18 -5.81 17.67 1.50
N GLN A 19 -6.42 17.27 2.62
CA GLN A 19 -5.79 16.45 3.65
C GLN A 19 -5.58 15.10 3.00
N THR A 20 -4.42 14.99 2.38
CA THR A 20 -4.00 13.83 1.65
C THR A 20 -3.71 12.83 2.74
N GLY A 21 -4.61 11.87 2.93
CA GLY A 21 -4.45 10.87 3.98
C GLY A 21 -3.08 10.20 3.86
N PRO A 22 -2.47 9.77 4.97
CA PRO A 22 -1.07 9.33 4.97
C PRO A 22 -0.80 8.20 3.98
N LEU A 23 -1.82 7.36 3.72
CA LEU A 23 -1.72 6.25 2.78
C LEU A 23 -2.10 6.60 1.34
N GLN A 24 -2.64 7.80 1.05
CA GLN A 24 -3.05 8.21 -0.30
C GLN A 24 -1.92 7.96 -1.31
N GLY A 25 -2.23 7.39 -2.46
CA GLY A 25 -1.34 7.30 -3.61
C GLY A 25 -1.07 5.86 -4.05
N THR A 26 -0.16 5.71 -5.02
CA THR A 26 0.23 4.40 -5.55
C THR A 26 1.51 3.92 -4.89
N TRP A 27 1.48 2.66 -4.46
CA TRP A 27 2.54 1.99 -3.72
C TRP A 27 2.91 0.70 -4.43
N GLU A 28 4.21 0.50 -4.61
CA GLU A 28 4.78 -0.66 -5.28
C GLU A 28 5.58 -1.51 -4.31
N LEU A 29 5.31 -2.82 -4.31
CA LEU A 29 6.03 -3.78 -3.50
C LEU A 29 7.53 -3.77 -3.84
N THR A 30 8.36 -3.53 -2.84
CA THR A 30 9.82 -3.53 -2.97
C THR A 30 10.45 -4.68 -2.22
N ARG A 31 9.94 -5.00 -1.03
CA ARG A 31 10.49 -6.08 -0.20
C ARG A 31 9.44 -7.00 0.37
N ILE A 32 9.73 -8.30 0.32
CA ILE A 32 8.96 -9.36 0.97
C ILE A 32 9.84 -9.92 2.09
N PHE A 33 9.38 -9.81 3.34
CA PHE A 33 10.08 -10.35 4.50
C PHE A 33 9.53 -11.75 4.80
N ARG A 34 10.41 -12.74 4.92
CA ARG A 34 10.04 -14.14 5.15
C ARG A 34 10.86 -14.72 6.29
N PRO A 35 10.28 -15.63 7.10
CA PRO A 35 11.05 -16.37 8.07
C PRO A 35 11.92 -17.43 7.39
N GLY A 36 13.08 -17.75 7.97
CA GLY A 36 13.91 -18.85 7.50
C GLY A 36 15.08 -19.20 8.44
N PRO A 37 15.81 -20.28 8.14
CA PRO A 37 16.84 -20.82 9.04
C PRO A 37 18.13 -19.99 9.05
N ALA A 38 18.36 -19.15 8.03
CA ALA A 38 19.52 -18.29 7.94
C ALA A 38 19.13 -16.98 7.24
N PRO A 39 19.75 -15.83 7.61
CA PRO A 39 19.49 -14.57 6.94
C PRO A 39 19.93 -14.63 5.48
N ALA A 40 19.09 -14.12 4.58
CA ALA A 40 19.43 -14.02 3.17
C ALA A 40 18.70 -12.83 2.53
N THR A 41 19.22 -12.34 1.41
CA THR A 41 18.53 -11.35 0.58
C THR A 41 18.76 -11.70 -0.88
N ARG A 42 17.69 -11.73 -1.67
CA ARG A 42 17.77 -12.05 -3.09
C ARG A 42 16.77 -11.26 -3.91
N ALA A 43 17.13 -10.96 -5.15
CA ALA A 43 16.19 -10.45 -6.14
C ALA A 43 15.42 -11.64 -6.75
N VAL A 44 14.10 -11.51 -6.85
CA VAL A 44 13.21 -12.55 -7.37
C VAL A 44 12.36 -11.96 -8.50
N PRO A 45 12.31 -12.61 -9.68
CA PRO A 45 11.45 -12.17 -10.78
C PRO A 45 9.98 -12.04 -10.34
N ILE A 46 9.31 -10.96 -10.74
CA ILE A 46 7.91 -10.72 -10.35
C ILE A 46 6.95 -11.82 -10.78
N ASP A 47 7.29 -12.56 -11.83
CA ASP A 47 6.48 -13.66 -12.36
C ASP A 47 6.73 -15.00 -11.64
N SER A 48 7.77 -15.07 -10.81
CA SER A 48 8.09 -16.27 -10.01
C SER A 48 7.61 -16.19 -8.55
N THR A 49 7.03 -15.04 -8.15
CA THR A 49 6.58 -14.77 -6.78
C THR A 49 5.25 -14.01 -6.80
N VAL A 50 4.81 -13.53 -5.63
CA VAL A 50 3.68 -12.62 -5.52
C VAL A 50 4.17 -11.18 -5.61
N TYR A 51 3.77 -10.48 -6.67
CA TYR A 51 3.97 -9.03 -6.81
C TYR A 51 2.70 -8.28 -6.49
N LEU A 52 2.82 -7.08 -5.89
CA LEU A 52 1.71 -6.22 -5.54
C LEU A 52 1.99 -4.76 -5.95
N ARG A 53 0.97 -4.11 -6.49
CA ARG A 53 0.88 -2.66 -6.61
C ARG A 53 -0.49 -2.21 -6.14
N ILE A 54 -0.54 -1.26 -5.22
CA ILE A 54 -1.78 -0.81 -4.61
C ILE A 54 -1.93 0.70 -4.77
N THR A 55 -3.10 1.14 -5.23
CA THR A 55 -3.48 2.56 -5.27
C THR A 55 -4.55 2.79 -4.22
N LEU A 56 -4.28 3.73 -3.32
CA LEU A 56 -5.11 4.04 -2.17
C LEU A 56 -5.64 5.47 -2.25
N GLU A 57 -6.90 5.63 -1.90
CA GLU A 57 -7.59 6.90 -1.77
C GLU A 57 -8.14 7.02 -0.36
N THR A 58 -7.80 8.12 0.33
CA THR A 58 -8.33 8.42 1.66
C THR A 58 -9.45 9.43 1.56
N HIS A 59 -10.56 9.13 2.22
CA HIS A 59 -11.79 9.90 2.22
C HIS A 59 -12.03 10.55 3.59
N PRO A 60 -12.98 11.50 3.70
CA PRO A 60 -13.40 12.04 5.00
C PRO A 60 -13.77 10.93 5.98
N GLY A 61 -13.33 11.08 7.23
CA GLY A 61 -13.48 10.04 8.27
C GLY A 61 -12.46 8.90 8.15
N ASP A 62 -11.35 9.12 7.43
CA ASP A 62 -10.23 8.18 7.24
C ASP A 62 -10.61 6.85 6.57
N TRP A 63 -11.78 6.78 5.93
CA TRP A 63 -12.15 5.64 5.10
C TRP A 63 -11.20 5.54 3.90
N ILE A 64 -10.78 4.32 3.58
CA ILE A 64 -9.87 4.04 2.48
C ILE A 64 -10.60 3.22 1.43
N SER A 65 -10.49 3.65 0.17
CA SER A 65 -10.82 2.82 -0.98
C SER A 65 -9.60 2.68 -1.89
N GLY A 66 -9.68 1.80 -2.88
CA GLY A 66 -8.62 1.71 -3.86
C GLY A 66 -8.70 0.50 -4.77
N ARG A 67 -7.56 0.21 -5.39
CA ARG A 67 -7.36 -0.94 -6.26
C ARG A 67 -6.06 -1.62 -5.90
N LEU A 68 -6.09 -2.95 -5.86
CA LEU A 68 -4.91 -3.79 -5.80
C LEU A 68 -4.72 -4.41 -7.18
N TYR A 69 -3.52 -4.27 -7.74
CA TYR A 69 -3.01 -5.14 -8.78
C TYR A 69 -2.05 -6.14 -8.15
N ARG A 70 -2.25 -7.42 -8.46
CA ARG A 70 -1.41 -8.51 -7.98
C ARG A 70 -0.97 -9.35 -9.18
N ARG A 71 0.26 -9.85 -9.13
CA ARG A 71 0.65 -11.03 -9.92
C ARG A 71 0.87 -12.17 -8.95
N TYR A 72 0.18 -13.27 -9.14
CA TYR A 72 0.39 -14.50 -8.39
C TYR A 72 1.12 -15.48 -9.29
N HIS A 73 2.45 -15.58 -9.15
CA HIS A 73 3.30 -16.40 -10.03
C HIS A 73 3.06 -16.11 -11.52
N GLY A 74 3.13 -14.83 -11.88
CA GLY A 74 2.96 -14.36 -13.26
C GLY A 74 1.51 -14.16 -13.68
N GLU A 75 0.55 -14.75 -12.97
CA GLU A 75 -0.86 -14.59 -13.31
C GLU A 75 -1.45 -13.30 -12.73
N PRO A 76 -1.97 -12.39 -13.58
CA PRO A 76 -2.50 -11.12 -13.12
C PRO A 76 -3.84 -11.29 -12.40
N GLU A 77 -4.05 -10.46 -11.39
CA GLU A 77 -5.26 -10.41 -10.58
C GLU A 77 -5.51 -8.94 -10.18
N ARG A 78 -6.78 -8.54 -10.09
CA ARG A 78 -7.18 -7.19 -9.70
C ARG A 78 -8.31 -7.25 -8.68
N SER A 79 -8.16 -6.50 -7.61
CA SER A 79 -9.13 -6.50 -6.50
C SER A 79 -9.48 -5.08 -6.10
N LYS A 80 -10.71 -4.90 -5.61
CA LYS A 80 -11.09 -3.67 -4.90
C LYS A 80 -10.40 -3.67 -3.54
N VAL A 81 -9.96 -2.50 -3.12
CA VAL A 81 -9.47 -2.25 -1.76
C VAL A 81 -10.51 -1.48 -0.99
N GLU A 82 -10.74 -1.90 0.25
CA GLU A 82 -11.52 -1.17 1.24
C GLU A 82 -10.76 -1.18 2.57
N GLY A 83 -10.87 -0.13 3.35
CA GLY A 83 -10.13 -0.04 4.60
C GLY A 83 -10.47 1.18 5.42
N GLY A 84 -9.79 1.32 6.54
CA GLY A 84 -9.97 2.45 7.45
C GLY A 84 -9.07 2.34 8.67
N PRO A 85 -9.24 3.21 9.67
CA PRO A 85 -8.44 3.19 10.88
C PRO A 85 -8.57 1.86 11.63
N LEU A 86 -7.43 1.31 12.07
CA LEU A 86 -7.40 0.17 12.96
C LEU A 86 -7.47 0.67 14.42
N GLY A 87 -8.69 0.93 14.88
CA GLY A 87 -8.91 1.47 16.23
C GLY A 87 -8.14 2.78 16.47
N ARG A 88 -7.45 2.88 17.61
CA ARG A 88 -6.63 4.04 18.00
C ARG A 88 -5.13 3.78 17.93
N THR A 89 -4.68 2.91 17.02
CA THR A 89 -3.27 2.46 16.97
C THR A 89 -2.37 3.31 16.06
N GLY A 90 -2.93 4.28 15.33
CA GLY A 90 -2.21 4.98 14.26
C GLY A 90 -1.89 4.09 13.05
N ARG A 91 -2.62 2.97 12.91
CA ARG A 91 -2.52 2.04 11.77
C ARG A 91 -3.86 1.95 11.06
N TYR A 92 -3.85 1.34 9.88
CA TYR A 92 -5.03 1.10 9.06
C TYR A 92 -5.24 -0.40 8.88
N ILE A 93 -6.48 -0.82 8.63
CA ILE A 93 -6.81 -2.15 8.14
C ILE A 93 -7.15 -2.04 6.67
N ILE A 94 -6.50 -2.85 5.83
CA ILE A 94 -6.71 -2.90 4.39
C ILE A 94 -7.27 -4.28 4.05
N GLY A 95 -8.47 -4.30 3.50
CA GLY A 95 -9.19 -5.49 3.05
C GLY A 95 -9.22 -5.60 1.53
N VAL A 96 -9.02 -6.81 1.02
CA VAL A 96 -9.14 -7.17 -0.39
C VAL A 96 -9.73 -8.57 -0.53
N GLU A 97 -10.37 -8.83 -1.66
CA GLU A 97 -10.74 -10.18 -2.07
C GLU A 97 -9.67 -10.69 -3.02
N LEU A 98 -9.11 -11.87 -2.73
CA LEU A 98 -8.10 -12.52 -3.53
C LEU A 98 -8.69 -13.76 -4.21
N ASP A 99 -8.31 -14.03 -5.44
CA ASP A 99 -8.75 -15.20 -6.22
C ASP A 99 -7.78 -16.39 -6.09
N LYS A 100 -6.48 -16.11 -5.90
CA LYS A 100 -5.41 -17.13 -5.89
C LYS A 100 -4.63 -17.18 -4.57
N PRO A 101 -4.18 -18.37 -4.12
CA PRO A 101 -4.37 -19.69 -4.74
C PRO A 101 -5.80 -20.25 -4.58
N ALA A 102 -6.58 -19.69 -3.67
CA ALA A 102 -8.00 -19.97 -3.51
C ALA A 102 -8.71 -18.66 -3.15
N SER A 103 -9.99 -18.56 -3.51
CA SER A 103 -10.76 -17.35 -3.23
C SER A 103 -10.86 -17.09 -1.74
N ALA A 104 -10.42 -15.92 -1.30
CA ALA A 104 -10.36 -15.55 0.11
C ALA A 104 -10.48 -14.04 0.34
N LYS A 105 -11.09 -13.66 1.46
CA LYS A 105 -11.04 -12.28 1.95
C LYS A 105 -9.81 -12.10 2.81
N ALA A 106 -8.84 -11.34 2.31
CA ALA A 106 -7.62 -11.03 3.05
C ALA A 106 -7.73 -9.66 3.72
N ARG A 107 -7.17 -9.53 4.93
CA ARG A 107 -7.05 -8.27 5.65
C ARG A 107 -5.66 -8.12 6.22
N THR A 108 -5.03 -6.97 6.02
CA THR A 108 -3.70 -6.68 6.56
C THR A 108 -3.70 -5.36 7.30
N ALA A 109 -3.00 -5.30 8.43
CA ALA A 109 -2.64 -4.02 9.03
C ALA A 109 -1.68 -3.28 8.09
N ALA A 110 -1.81 -1.95 8.02
CA ALA A 110 -1.02 -1.06 7.18
C ALA A 110 -0.57 0.18 7.97
N TRP A 111 0.69 0.58 7.81
CA TRP A 111 1.24 1.77 8.47
C TRP A 111 2.44 2.31 7.71
N LEU A 112 2.81 3.56 7.97
CA LEU A 112 4.02 4.15 7.41
C LEU A 112 5.23 3.90 8.32
N VAL A 113 6.38 3.64 7.70
CA VAL A 113 7.71 3.68 8.33
C VAL A 113 8.57 4.60 7.49
N GLY A 114 8.76 5.84 7.97
CA GLY A 114 9.30 6.92 7.12
C GLY A 114 8.42 7.11 5.88
N ASP A 115 9.04 7.08 4.70
CA ASP A 115 8.36 7.23 3.41
C ASP A 115 7.87 5.91 2.80
N THR A 116 8.01 4.80 3.53
CA THR A 116 7.58 3.48 3.06
C THR A 116 6.27 3.06 3.69
N LEU A 117 5.44 2.34 2.93
CA LEU A 117 4.25 1.69 3.45
C LEU A 117 4.60 0.26 3.85
N ARG A 118 4.18 -0.15 5.05
CA ARG A 118 4.36 -1.49 5.58
C ARG A 118 3.03 -2.19 5.71
N PHE A 119 2.97 -3.44 5.25
CA PHE A 119 1.86 -4.34 5.54
C PHE A 119 2.31 -5.46 6.49
N GLY A 120 1.45 -5.77 7.46
CA GLY A 120 1.70 -6.77 8.50
C GLY A 120 1.50 -8.22 8.07
N THR A 121 1.00 -8.48 6.85
CA THR A 121 0.77 -9.79 6.18
C THR A 121 -0.70 -10.22 6.02
N SER A 122 -0.91 -11.16 5.09
CA SER A 122 -2.13 -11.85 4.58
C SER A 122 -2.24 -11.82 3.04
N LEU A 123 -1.44 -11.00 2.34
CA LEU A 123 -1.54 -10.82 0.88
C LEU A 123 -0.53 -11.65 0.07
N VAL A 124 0.60 -11.99 0.70
CA VAL A 124 1.64 -12.85 0.15
C VAL A 124 1.75 -14.05 1.08
N PRO A 125 1.55 -15.29 0.59
CA PRO A 125 1.72 -16.49 1.40
C PRO A 125 3.13 -16.52 2.02
N ASP A 126 3.21 -16.97 3.27
CA ASP A 126 4.45 -17.19 4.01
C ASP A 126 5.36 -15.95 4.18
N ALA A 127 4.79 -14.75 4.06
CA ALA A 127 5.49 -13.52 4.37
C ALA A 127 5.14 -13.05 5.80
N ASP A 128 6.12 -12.55 6.54
CA ASP A 128 5.92 -11.92 7.84
C ASP A 128 5.44 -10.47 7.68
N SER A 129 5.94 -9.79 6.65
CA SER A 129 5.53 -8.43 6.33
C SER A 129 6.00 -8.02 4.94
N LEU A 130 5.45 -6.91 4.46
CA LEU A 130 5.74 -6.37 3.13
C LEU A 130 6.12 -4.90 3.26
N GLU A 131 7.01 -4.45 2.38
CA GLU A 131 7.38 -3.05 2.24
C GLU A 131 7.09 -2.56 0.84
N PHE A 132 6.55 -1.36 0.76
CA PHE A 132 6.21 -0.70 -0.46
C PHE A 132 6.85 0.68 -0.51
N ARG A 133 7.27 1.09 -1.71
CA ARG A 133 7.67 2.46 -2.00
C ARG A 133 6.54 3.20 -2.71
N ARG A 134 6.45 4.50 -2.49
CA ARG A 134 5.56 5.37 -3.24
C ARG A 134 6.07 5.52 -4.68
N ILE A 135 5.16 5.44 -5.66
CA ILE A 135 5.46 5.62 -7.08
C ILE A 135 4.41 6.50 -7.76
N GLY A 136 4.75 7.06 -8.92
CA GLY A 136 3.76 7.67 -9.82
C GLY A 136 2.80 6.62 -10.37
N ALA A 137 1.59 7.05 -10.74
CA ALA A 137 0.54 6.14 -11.25
C ALA A 137 0.98 5.38 -12.51
N ASP A 138 1.74 6.03 -13.38
CA ASP A 138 2.20 5.48 -14.67
C ASP A 138 3.59 4.85 -14.61
N ALA A 139 4.14 4.61 -13.42
CA ALA A 139 5.47 4.00 -13.30
C ALA A 139 5.47 2.58 -13.92
N PRO A 140 6.51 2.20 -14.69
CA PRO A 140 6.60 0.85 -15.24
C PRO A 140 6.68 -0.19 -14.12
N TYR A 141 6.24 -1.42 -14.39
CA TYR A 141 6.40 -2.53 -13.45
C TYR A 141 7.88 -2.94 -13.34
N PRO A 142 8.39 -3.24 -12.14
CA PRO A 142 9.76 -3.69 -11.96
C PRO A 142 9.91 -5.12 -12.49
N ALA A 143 11.12 -5.51 -12.90
CA ALA A 143 11.40 -6.88 -13.30
C ALA A 143 11.48 -7.84 -12.10
N THR A 144 11.86 -7.32 -10.93
CA THR A 144 12.11 -8.10 -9.71
C THR A 144 11.60 -7.40 -8.46
N VAL A 145 11.34 -8.18 -7.42
CA VAL A 145 11.22 -7.71 -6.02
C VAL A 145 12.35 -8.29 -5.18
N THR A 146 12.64 -7.67 -4.05
CA THR A 146 13.64 -8.19 -3.11
C THR A 146 12.97 -9.06 -2.06
N GLU A 147 13.37 -10.32 -1.95
CA GLU A 147 13.04 -11.16 -0.79
C GLU A 147 14.12 -11.03 0.27
N VAL A 148 13.70 -10.82 1.52
CA VAL A 148 14.56 -10.73 2.69
C VAL A 148 14.16 -11.86 3.64
N VAL A 149 15.06 -12.81 3.85
CA VAL A 149 14.87 -13.90 4.83
C VAL A 149 15.43 -13.43 6.16
N THR A 150 14.60 -13.48 7.20
CA THR A 150 14.94 -13.17 8.57
C THR A 150 14.95 -14.44 9.40
N VAL A 151 15.88 -14.53 10.36
CA VAL A 151 15.93 -15.65 11.30
C VAL A 151 14.77 -15.53 12.28
N GLN A 152 14.08 -16.65 12.53
CA GLN A 152 13.06 -16.76 13.56
C GLN A 152 13.67 -16.86 14.96
#